data_AF-A0A3P3ZIQ0-F1
#
_entry.id   AF-A0A3P3ZIQ0-F1
#
_cell.length_a   1.000
_cell.length_b   1.000
_cell.length_c   1.000
_cell.angle_alpha   90.00
_cell.angle_beta   90.00
_cell.angle_gamma   90.00
#
_symmetry.space_group_name_H-M   'P 1'
#
loop_
_entity.id
_entity.type
_entity.pdbx_description
1 polymer ?
#
loop_
_entity_poly.entity_id
_entity_poly.type
_entity_poly.pdbx_seq_one_letter_code
_entity_poly.pdbx_strand_id
1 'polypeptide(L)'
;MSALTCYKCGEAGHMSRSCPRVAATRSCYNCGETGHMSRDCPSERKPKSCFNCGSTEHLSRECTNEAKAGADTRSCYNCGGTGHLSRDCPNERKPKSCYNCGSTEHLSRECPDRH
;
A
#
# COMPACT_ATOMS: atom_id res chain seq x y z
N MET A 1 19.68 21.22 -6.57
CA MET A 1 19.31 19.94 -7.21
C MET A 1 19.00 18.94 -6.11
N SER A 2 17.73 18.65 -5.83
CA SER A 2 17.36 17.72 -4.75
C SER A 2 17.90 16.32 -5.08
N ALA A 3 18.86 15.83 -4.30
CA ALA A 3 19.35 14.47 -4.44
C ALA A 3 18.19 13.50 -4.17
N LEU A 4 17.91 12.65 -5.15
CA LEU A 4 16.85 11.65 -5.03
C LEU A 4 17.36 10.58 -4.06
N THR A 5 16.97 10.69 -2.78
CA THR A 5 17.35 9.73 -1.75
C THR A 5 16.32 8.61 -1.69
N CYS A 6 16.80 7.37 -1.69
CA CYS A 6 15.94 6.22 -1.58
C CYS A 6 15.52 6.00 -0.12
N TYR A 7 14.24 6.21 0.18
CA TYR A 7 13.68 5.95 1.51
C TYR A 7 13.66 4.47 1.92
N LYS A 8 13.97 3.55 1.00
CA LYS A 8 14.01 2.10 1.28
C LYS A 8 15.40 1.58 1.64
N CYS A 9 16.46 2.20 1.11
CA CYS A 9 17.84 1.76 1.38
C CYS A 9 18.76 2.86 1.94
N GLY A 10 18.29 4.12 2.01
CA GLY A 10 19.04 5.26 2.52
C GLY A 10 20.07 5.87 1.55
N GLU A 11 20.33 5.23 0.40
CA GLU A 11 21.32 5.71 -0.57
C GLU A 11 20.77 6.85 -1.45
N ALA A 12 21.63 7.82 -1.78
CA ALA A 12 21.31 8.94 -2.67
C ALA A 12 21.64 8.61 -4.13
N GLY A 13 20.88 9.16 -5.07
CA GLY A 13 21.06 8.99 -6.52
C GLY A 13 19.95 8.21 -7.22
N HIS A 14 18.97 7.68 -6.47
CA HIS A 14 17.81 6.98 -7.04
C HIS A 14 16.58 7.07 -6.12
N MET A 15 15.38 6.98 -6.71
CA MET A 15 14.13 6.96 -5.95
C MET A 15 13.85 5.58 -5.37
N SER A 16 13.05 5.48 -4.32
CA SER A 16 12.60 4.20 -3.73
C SER A 16 11.97 3.20 -4.72
N ARG A 17 11.46 3.69 -5.85
CA ARG A 17 10.90 2.86 -6.94
C ARG A 17 11.98 2.24 -7.83
N SER A 18 13.13 2.88 -7.93
CA SER A 18 14.26 2.50 -8.77
C SER A 18 15.44 2.03 -7.92
N CYS A 19 15.17 1.53 -6.70
CA CYS A 19 16.20 1.05 -5.82
C CYS A 19 16.75 -0.29 -6.31
N PRO A 20 18.03 -0.38 -6.68
CA PRO A 20 18.61 -1.62 -7.21
C PRO A 20 18.63 -2.74 -6.16
N ARG A 21 18.83 -2.41 -4.88
CA ARG A 21 18.74 -3.38 -3.77
C ARG A 21 17.33 -3.96 -3.62
N VAL A 22 16.30 -3.14 -3.84
CA VAL A 22 14.90 -3.59 -3.75
C VAL A 22 14.46 -4.28 -5.05
N ALA A 23 15.05 -3.93 -6.19
CA ALA A 23 14.83 -4.66 -7.43
C ALA A 23 15.34 -6.11 -7.33
N ALA A 24 16.43 -6.35 -6.60
CA ALA A 24 16.91 -7.71 -6.31
C ALA A 24 15.98 -8.52 -5.40
N THR A 25 15.19 -7.88 -4.53
CA THR A 25 14.21 -8.57 -3.66
C THR A 25 12.80 -8.62 -4.25
N ARG A 26 12.51 -7.84 -5.30
CA ARG A 26 11.19 -7.80 -5.92
C ARG A 26 11.09 -8.90 -6.96
N SER A 27 10.12 -9.78 -6.80
CA SER A 27 9.78 -10.79 -7.79
C SER A 27 9.15 -10.14 -9.03
N CYS A 28 9.50 -10.67 -10.19
CA CYS A 28 8.94 -10.30 -11.47
C CYS A 28 7.44 -10.63 -11.49
N TYR A 29 6.59 -9.65 -11.78
CA TYR A 29 5.14 -9.86 -11.88
C TYR A 29 4.71 -10.74 -13.08
N ASN A 30 5.65 -11.17 -13.93
CA ASN A 30 5.39 -12.07 -15.05
C ASN A 30 5.74 -13.53 -14.72
N CYS A 31 7.00 -13.80 -14.33
CA CYS A 31 7.49 -15.15 -14.06
C CYS A 31 7.64 -15.49 -12.56
N GLY A 32 7.66 -14.49 -11.67
CA GLY A 32 7.86 -14.67 -10.22
C GLY A 32 9.33 -14.68 -9.77
N GLU A 33 10.28 -14.71 -10.70
CA GLU A 33 11.72 -14.71 -10.38
C GLU A 33 12.22 -13.33 -9.97
N THR A 34 13.23 -13.29 -9.11
CA THR A 34 13.87 -12.04 -8.68
C THR A 34 15.03 -11.66 -9.61
N GLY A 35 15.52 -10.42 -9.50
CA GLY A 35 16.68 -9.95 -10.28
C GLY A 35 16.33 -9.24 -11.59
N HIS A 36 15.06 -9.25 -12.02
CA HIS A 36 14.57 -8.46 -13.15
C HIS A 36 13.15 -7.93 -12.92
N MET A 37 12.78 -6.89 -13.65
CA MET A 37 11.40 -6.38 -13.67
C MET A 37 10.60 -7.04 -14.80
N SER A 38 9.27 -7.02 -14.71
CA SER A 38 8.38 -7.58 -15.75
C SER A 38 8.58 -7.01 -17.14
N ARG A 39 9.21 -5.84 -17.26
CA ARG A 39 9.56 -5.22 -18.55
C ARG A 39 10.74 -5.90 -19.22
N ASP A 40 11.66 -6.43 -18.41
CA ASP A 40 12.91 -7.06 -18.79
C ASP A 40 12.85 -8.57 -18.57
N CYS A 41 11.64 -9.12 -18.46
CA CYS A 41 11.43 -10.55 -18.25
C CYS A 41 11.74 -11.31 -19.55
N PRO A 42 12.67 -12.29 -19.51
CA PRO A 42 13.02 -13.09 -20.68
C PRO A 42 11.93 -14.09 -21.09
N SER A 43 10.97 -14.37 -20.20
CA SER A 43 9.84 -15.25 -20.48
C SER A 43 8.73 -14.53 -21.24
N GLU A 44 7.96 -15.30 -22.02
CA GLU A 44 6.74 -14.83 -22.67
C GLU A 44 5.81 -14.09 -21.69
N ARG A 45 5.19 -13.02 -22.17
CA ARG A 45 4.30 -12.20 -21.33
C ARG A 45 3.02 -12.98 -21.05
N LYS A 46 2.81 -13.37 -19.79
CA LYS A 46 1.54 -13.96 -19.36
C LYS A 46 0.43 -12.93 -19.52
N PRO A 47 -0.78 -13.36 -19.93
CA PRO A 47 -1.94 -12.49 -19.98
C PRO A 47 -2.19 -11.94 -18.57
N LYS A 48 -2.37 -10.62 -18.49
CA LYS A 48 -2.64 -9.95 -17.23
C LYS A 48 -4.04 -10.32 -16.79
N SER A 49 -4.18 -10.94 -15.62
CA SER A 49 -5.47 -11.13 -14.99
C SER A 49 -5.75 -10.00 -14.00
N CYS A 50 -7.03 -9.74 -13.78
CA CYS A 50 -7.54 -8.94 -12.69
C CYS A 50 -7.04 -9.51 -11.36
N PHE A 51 -6.23 -8.75 -10.64
CA PHE A 51 -5.76 -9.12 -9.31
C PHE A 51 -6.89 -9.17 -8.26
N ASN A 52 -8.08 -8.66 -8.58
CA ASN A 52 -9.21 -8.64 -7.64
C ASN A 52 -10.10 -9.88 -7.77
N CYS A 53 -10.34 -10.37 -8.99
CA CYS A 53 -11.29 -11.45 -9.25
C CYS A 53 -10.70 -12.62 -10.06
N GLY A 54 -9.43 -12.52 -10.50
CA GLY A 54 -8.76 -13.54 -11.30
C GLY A 54 -9.16 -13.56 -12.79
N SER A 55 -10.12 -12.73 -13.23
CA SER A 55 -10.55 -12.67 -14.63
C SER A 55 -9.41 -12.23 -15.55
N THR A 56 -9.24 -12.87 -16.71
CA THR A 56 -8.29 -12.46 -17.76
C THR A 56 -8.89 -11.48 -18.77
N GLU A 57 -10.19 -11.19 -18.66
CA GLU A 57 -10.88 -10.28 -19.58
C GLU A 57 -10.48 -8.83 -19.29
N HIS A 58 -10.51 -8.43 -18.02
CA HIS A 58 -10.25 -7.05 -17.60
C HIS A 58 -9.09 -6.95 -16.61
N LEU A 59 -8.54 -5.75 -16.47
CA LEU A 59 -7.57 -5.43 -15.42
C LEU A 59 -8.27 -5.01 -14.12
N SER A 60 -7.56 -5.04 -12.98
CA SER A 60 -8.11 -4.64 -11.67
C SER A 60 -8.75 -3.24 -11.64
N ARG A 61 -8.42 -2.36 -12.59
CA ARG A 61 -8.99 -1.01 -12.70
C ARG A 61 -10.39 -1.00 -13.32
N GLU A 62 -10.69 -2.00 -14.11
CA GLU A 62 -11.94 -2.19 -14.86
C GLU A 62 -12.79 -3.31 -14.23
N CYS A 63 -12.33 -3.84 -13.10
CA CYS A 63 -13.05 -4.84 -12.33
C CYS A 63 -14.29 -4.21 -11.69
N THR A 64 -15.46 -4.55 -12.23
CA THR A 64 -16.77 -4.18 -11.68
C THR A 64 -17.22 -5.09 -10.55
N ASN A 65 -16.58 -6.26 -10.38
CA ASN A 65 -16.82 -7.12 -9.23
C ASN A 65 -16.39 -6.37 -7.97
N GLU A 66 -17.33 -6.23 -7.02
CA GLU A 66 -17.19 -5.68 -5.67
C GLU A 66 -15.77 -5.85 -5.18
N ALA A 67 -15.00 -4.78 -5.35
CA ALA A 67 -13.57 -4.86 -5.35
C ALA A 67 -13.08 -5.28 -3.96
N LYS A 68 -12.59 -6.52 -3.83
CA LYS A 68 -11.59 -6.83 -2.80
C LYS A 68 -10.23 -6.20 -3.15
N ALA A 69 -10.25 -4.97 -3.67
CA ALA A 69 -9.09 -4.13 -3.91
C ALA A 69 -8.95 -3.14 -2.74
N GLY A 70 -8.76 -3.65 -1.53
CA GLY A 70 -8.29 -2.85 -0.40
C GLY A 70 -9.21 -1.71 0.08
N ALA A 71 -10.50 -1.70 -0.29
CA ALA A 71 -11.46 -0.70 0.18
C ALA A 71 -11.93 -0.95 1.62
N ASP A 72 -12.09 -2.20 2.06
CA ASP A 72 -12.88 -2.47 3.28
C ASP A 72 -12.27 -3.48 4.28
N THR A 73 -10.96 -3.77 4.20
CA THR A 73 -10.29 -4.46 5.31
C THR A 73 -9.93 -3.50 6.46
N ARG A 74 -9.98 -2.19 6.21
CA ARG A 74 -9.69 -1.20 7.25
C ARG A 74 -10.95 -0.96 8.06
N SER A 75 -10.89 -1.34 9.33
CA SER A 75 -11.87 -0.96 10.34
C SER A 75 -11.95 0.57 10.43
N CYS A 76 -13.16 1.11 10.48
CA CYS A 76 -13.41 2.50 10.80
C CYS A 76 -12.71 2.87 12.11
N TYR A 77 -11.77 3.81 12.09
CA TYR A 77 -11.05 4.25 13.30
C TYR A 77 -11.94 4.97 14.32
N ASN A 78 -13.22 5.21 14.00
CA ASN A 78 -14.19 5.82 14.93
C ASN A 78 -14.99 4.76 15.71
N CYS A 79 -15.52 3.75 15.01
CA CYS A 79 -16.42 2.75 15.60
C CYS A 79 -15.95 1.29 15.50
N GLY A 80 -14.85 1.02 14.78
CA GLY A 80 -14.34 -0.32 14.52
C GLY A 80 -15.08 -1.12 13.45
N GLY A 81 -16.19 -0.59 12.90
CA GLY A 81 -16.96 -1.26 11.85
C GLY A 81 -16.20 -1.37 10.52
N THR A 82 -16.52 -2.40 9.73
CA THR A 82 -16.01 -2.59 8.36
C THR A 82 -17.03 -2.08 7.33
N GLY A 83 -16.61 -1.90 6.07
CA GLY A 83 -17.50 -1.40 5.01
C GLY A 83 -17.60 0.13 4.92
N HIS A 84 -16.89 0.89 5.78
CA HIS A 84 -16.81 2.34 5.72
C HIS A 84 -15.56 2.88 6.44
N LEU A 85 -15.13 4.09 6.10
CA LEU A 85 -14.03 4.80 6.77
C LEU A 85 -14.56 5.76 7.85
N SER A 86 -13.68 6.24 8.74
CA SER A 86 -14.04 7.21 9.79
C SER A 86 -14.69 8.51 9.28
N ARG A 87 -14.50 8.83 8.00
CA ARG A 87 -15.11 10.00 7.36
C ARG A 87 -16.61 9.78 7.09
N ASP A 88 -16.96 8.55 6.76
CA ASP A 88 -18.29 8.09 6.36
C ASP A 88 -18.97 7.30 7.50
N CYS A 89 -18.47 7.46 8.73
CA CYS A 89 -19.00 6.77 9.89
C CYS A 89 -20.35 7.38 10.30
N PRO A 90 -21.41 6.58 10.41
CA PRO A 90 -22.73 7.06 10.85
C PRO A 90 -22.78 7.40 12.34
N ASN A 91 -21.79 6.94 13.13
CA ASN A 91 -21.69 7.22 14.56
C ASN A 91 -21.04 8.57 14.83
N GLU A 92 -21.35 9.18 15.98
CA GLU A 92 -20.72 10.41 16.43
C GLU A 92 -19.19 10.31 16.44
N ARG A 93 -18.52 11.39 16.06
CA ARG A 93 -17.06 11.44 15.97
C ARG A 93 -16.46 11.45 17.37
N LYS A 94 -15.76 10.38 17.73
CA LYS A 94 -14.93 10.35 18.94
C LYS A 94 -13.74 11.30 18.77
N PRO A 95 -13.30 11.96 19.86
CA PRO A 95 -12.08 12.74 19.84
C PRO A 95 -10.90 11.85 19.43
N LYS A 96 -10.01 12.41 18.60
CA LYS A 96 -8.81 11.68 18.17
C LYS A 96 -7.92 11.47 19.39
N SER A 97 -7.45 10.24 19.57
CA SER A 97 -6.44 9.91 20.56
C SER A 97 -5.12 9.54 19.89
N CYS A 98 -4.03 9.70 20.63
CA CYS A 98 -2.73 9.17 20.30
C CYS A 98 -2.82 7.64 20.15
N TYR A 99 -2.49 7.13 18.96
CA TYR A 99 -2.46 5.69 18.70
C TYR A 99 -1.36 4.94 19.45
N ASN A 100 -0.39 5.66 20.05
CA ASN A 100 0.72 5.04 20.78
C ASN A 100 0.43 4.92 22.28
N CYS A 101 -0.17 5.93 22.91
CA CYS A 101 -0.41 5.97 24.36
C CYS A 101 -1.88 6.18 24.77
N GLY A 102 -2.79 6.39 23.81
CA GLY A 102 -4.22 6.57 24.07
C GLY A 102 -4.65 7.96 24.55
N SER A 103 -3.72 8.91 24.76
CA SER A 103 -4.05 10.28 25.19
C SER A 103 -4.92 11.02 24.16
N THR A 104 -5.92 11.78 24.60
CA THR A 104 -6.74 12.65 23.72
C THR A 104 -6.17 14.06 23.58
N GLU A 105 -5.07 14.38 24.27
CA GLU A 105 -4.46 15.70 24.23
C GLU A 105 -3.62 15.90 22.96
N HIS A 106 -2.89 14.85 22.55
CA HIS A 106 -2.01 14.89 21.38
C HIS A 106 -2.27 13.74 20.40
N LEU A 107 -1.79 13.90 19.17
CA LEU A 107 -1.78 12.84 18.15
C LEU A 107 -0.47 12.05 18.21
N SER A 108 -0.42 10.84 17.63
CA SER A 108 0.78 9.98 17.64
C SER A 108 2.08 10.62 17.15
N ARG A 109 1.98 11.69 16.35
CA ARG A 109 3.14 12.43 15.85
C ARG A 109 3.81 13.28 16.91
N GLU A 110 3.02 13.71 17.89
CA GLU A 110 3.39 14.56 19.02
C GLU A 110 3.48 13.74 20.32
N CYS A 111 3.41 12.41 20.20
CA CYS A 111 3.55 11.52 21.35
C CYS A 111 4.97 11.62 21.93
N PRO A 112 5.12 11.97 23.22
CA PRO A 112 6.43 12.03 23.88
C PRO A 112 7.16 10.68 23.87
N ASP A 113 6.41 9.58 23.92
CA ASP A 113 6.91 8.20 23.98
C ASP A 113 7.02 7.53 22.59
N ARG A 114 7.32 8.31 21.55
CA ARG A 114 7.42 7.79 20.18
C ARG A 114 8.69 6.93 20.01
N HIS A 115 8.57 5.63 20.24
CA HIS A 115 9.58 4.61 19.89
C HIS A 115 9.55 4.23 18.41
#